data_AF-A0A7C8ZIW3-F1
#
_entry.id   AF-A0A7C8ZIW3-F1
#
_cell.length_a   1.000
_cell.length_b   1.000
_cell.length_c   1.000
_cell.angle_alpha   90.00
_cell.angle_beta   90.00
_cell.angle_gamma   90.00
#
_symmetry.space_group_name_H-M   'P 1'
#
loop_
_entity.id
_entity.type
_entity.pdbx_description
1 polymer ?
#
loop_
_entity_poly.entity_id
_entity_poly.type
_entity_poly.pdbx_seq_one_letter_code
_entity_poly.pdbx_strand_id
1 'polypeptide(L)'
;MADATSEVVWLRNLLHFLGVQMANASMLCNNRAALHIAANPIFHEHTKHIEVNCHFIRKQLLSGVIATRYTSTTEQLADIFTKALAHCRFQYLLSKLDVLNLHTPT
;
A
#
# COMPACT_ATOMS: atom_id res chain seq x y z
N MET A 1 6.34 -1.17 -1.85
CA MET A 1 5.90 0.00 -1.06
C MET A 1 6.41 1.31 -1.65
N ALA A 2 7.67 1.42 -2.08
CA ALA A 2 8.17 2.66 -2.68
C ALA A 2 7.38 3.07 -3.94
N ASP A 3 7.11 2.11 -4.84
CA ASP A 3 6.32 2.38 -6.05
C ASP A 3 4.87 2.78 -5.72
N ALA A 4 4.23 2.08 -4.78
CA ALA A 4 2.90 2.45 -4.30
C ALA A 4 2.90 3.87 -3.68
N THR A 5 3.95 4.24 -2.95
CA THR A 5 4.12 5.60 -2.42
C THR A 5 4.29 6.62 -3.54
N SER A 6 5.06 6.34 -4.60
CA SER A 6 5.22 7.28 -5.71
C SER A 6 3.91 7.48 -6.48
N GLU A 7 3.15 6.42 -6.70
CA GLU A 7 1.81 6.49 -7.31
C GLU A 7 0.85 7.33 -6.46
N VAL A 8 0.84 7.13 -5.14
CA VAL A 8 0.03 7.95 -4.22
C VAL A 8 0.42 9.43 -4.28
N VAL A 9 1.72 9.72 -4.29
CA VAL A 9 2.22 11.12 -4.42
C VAL A 9 1.76 11.72 -5.75
N TRP A 10 1.88 10.97 -6.84
CA TRP A 10 1.46 11.43 -8.16
C TRP A 10 -0.06 11.70 -8.20
N LEU A 11 -0.88 10.75 -7.74
CA LEU A 11 -2.34 10.91 -7.67
C LEU A 11 -2.75 12.08 -6.79
N ARG A 12 -2.10 12.26 -5.64
CA ARG A 12 -2.38 13.40 -4.74
C ARG A 12 -2.09 14.73 -5.43
N ASN A 13 -0.98 14.83 -6.15
CA ASN A 13 -0.61 16.04 -6.88
C ASN A 13 -1.58 16.32 -8.03
N LEU A 14 -1.98 15.29 -8.77
CA LEU A 14 -2.98 15.40 -9.83
C LEU A 14 -4.32 15.89 -9.27
N LEU A 15 -4.79 15.30 -8.18
CA LEU A 15 -6.05 15.69 -7.55
C LEU A 15 -5.98 17.11 -6.98
N HIS A 16 -4.85 17.49 -6.39
CA HIS A 16 -4.63 18.86 -5.94
C HIS A 16 -4.70 19.86 -7.10
N PHE A 17 -4.09 19.55 -8.25
CA PHE A 17 -4.19 20.37 -9.46
C PHE A 17 -5.64 20.51 -9.94
N LEU A 18 -6.45 19.46 -9.78
CA LEU A 18 -7.89 19.47 -10.08
C LEU A 18 -8.74 20.14 -8.98
N GLY A 19 -8.14 20.70 -7.93
CA GLY A 19 -8.83 21.37 -6.83
C GLY A 19 -9.38 20.44 -5.75
N VAL A 20 -9.03 19.15 -5.77
CA VAL A 20 -9.47 18.16 -4.80
C VAL A 20 -8.40 17.98 -3.72
N GLN A 21 -8.76 18.28 -2.47
CA GLN A 21 -7.89 18.01 -1.32
C GLN A 21 -8.08 16.59 -0.81
N MET A 22 -6.99 15.83 -0.75
CA MET A 22 -6.98 14.51 -0.14
C MET A 22 -6.35 14.54 1.25
N ALA A 23 -6.97 13.80 2.17
CA ALA A 23 -6.35 13.38 3.42
C ALA A 23 -5.17 12.43 3.16
N ASN A 24 -4.52 11.97 4.23
CA ASN A 24 -3.44 11.00 4.14
C ASN A 24 -3.92 9.66 3.53
N ALA A 25 -3.10 9.06 2.67
CA ALA A 25 -3.41 7.76 2.09
C ALA A 25 -3.00 6.64 3.06
N SER A 26 -3.97 5.79 3.45
CA SER A 26 -3.69 4.62 4.28
C SER A 26 -3.16 3.45 3.43
N MET A 27 -1.92 3.03 3.68
CA MET A 27 -1.31 1.85 3.06
C MET A 27 -1.30 0.66 4.03
N LEU A 28 -1.89 -0.44 3.60
CA LEU A 28 -1.89 -1.71 4.33
C LEU A 28 -0.73 -2.60 3.87
N CYS A 29 0.08 -3.06 4.83
CA CYS A 29 1.20 -3.96 4.57
C CYS A 29 1.23 -5.13 5.55
N ASN A 30 1.42 -6.34 5.03
CA ASN A 30 1.60 -7.56 5.82
C ASN A 30 3.04 -7.85 6.24
N ASN A 31 4.02 -7.12 5.69
CA ASN A 31 5.42 -7.28 6.05
C ASN A 31 5.78 -6.34 7.19
N ARG A 32 5.81 -6.88 8.42
CA ARG A 32 6.20 -6.13 9.62
C ARG A 32 7.63 -5.59 9.50
N ALA A 33 8.57 -6.34 8.93
CA ALA A 33 9.94 -5.85 8.76
C ALA A 33 9.94 -4.59 7.88
N ALA A 34 9.21 -4.60 6.76
CA ALA A 34 9.12 -3.45 5.88
C ALA A 34 8.49 -2.21 6.57
N LEU A 35 7.47 -2.42 7.42
CA LEU A 35 6.91 -1.35 8.26
C LEU A 35 7.92 -0.81 9.27
N HIS A 36 8.65 -1.68 9.95
CA HIS A 36 9.66 -1.30 10.93
C HIS A 36 10.83 -0.53 10.28
N ILE A 37 11.30 -0.97 9.12
CA ILE A 37 12.38 -0.30 8.38
C ILE A 37 11.90 1.09 7.90
N ALA A 38 10.67 1.20 7.40
CA ALA A 38 10.10 2.49 7.01
C ALA A 38 10.01 3.46 8.21
N ALA A 39 9.64 2.96 9.39
CA ALA A 39 9.45 3.78 10.59
C ALA A 39 10.74 4.13 11.36
N ASN A 40 11.76 3.26 11.35
CA ASN A 40 12.91 3.40 12.26
C ASN A 40 14.20 3.85 11.54
N PRO A 41 14.79 5.01 11.90
CA PRO A 41 15.99 5.53 11.26
C PRO A 41 17.29 4.80 11.62
N ILE A 42 17.27 3.95 12.64
CA ILE A 42 18.47 3.26 13.16
C ILE A 42 18.78 1.97 12.40
N PHE A 43 17.83 1.45 11.61
CA PHE A 43 18.08 0.29 10.74
C PHE A 43 18.83 0.74 9.49
N HIS A 44 20.16 0.68 9.57
CA HIS A 44 21.06 0.75 8.41
C HIS A 44 21.01 -0.60 7.69
N GLU A 45 20.14 -0.73 6.68
CA GLU A 45 20.17 -1.90 5.81
C GLU A 45 21.40 -1.82 4.90
N HIS A 46 22.22 -2.87 4.89
CA HIS A 46 23.47 -2.98 4.12
C HIS A 46 23.27 -3.05 2.57
N THR A 47 22.14 -2.59 2.05
CA THR A 47 21.80 -2.60 0.61
C THR A 47 21.32 -1.23 0.14
N LYS A 48 22.15 -0.55 -0.66
CA LYS A 48 21.94 0.84 -1.12
C LYS A 48 20.55 1.12 -1.74
N HIS A 49 19.96 0.17 -2.46
CA HIS A 49 18.64 0.35 -3.08
C HIS A 49 17.50 0.34 -2.06
N ILE A 50 17.64 -0.41 -0.96
CA ILE A 50 16.62 -0.46 0.07
C ILE A 50 16.67 0.82 0.92
N GLU A 51 17.87 1.33 1.18
CA GLU A 51 18.09 2.60 1.88
C GLU A 51 17.37 3.78 1.20
N VAL A 52 17.53 3.97 -0.12
CA VAL A 52 16.86 5.06 -0.86
C VAL A 52 15.34 4.97 -0.78
N ASN A 53 14.80 3.76 -1.02
CA ASN A 53 13.36 3.51 -0.97
C ASN A 53 12.79 3.73 0.43
N CYS A 54 13.50 3.31 1.46
CA CYS A 54 13.10 3.49 2.85
C CYS A 54 13.15 4.95 3.28
N HIS A 55 14.17 5.71 2.87
CA HIS A 55 14.21 7.16 3.11
C HIS A 55 13.06 7.88 2.42
N PHE A 56 12.75 7.52 1.17
CA PHE A 56 11.63 8.09 0.44
C PHE A 56 10.30 7.83 1.15
N ILE A 57 9.99 6.55 1.48
CA ILE A 57 8.76 6.18 2.19
C ILE A 57 8.68 6.92 3.54
N ARG A 58 9.79 6.96 4.30
CA ARG A 58 9.83 7.65 5.59
C ARG A 58 9.54 9.14 5.47
N LYS A 59 10.11 9.80 4.48
CA LYS A 59 9.81 11.22 4.20
C LYS A 59 8.31 11.43 3.98
N GLN A 60 7.67 10.56 3.21
CA GLN A 60 6.23 10.66 2.95
C GLN A 60 5.40 10.37 4.21
N LEU A 61 5.81 9.42 5.05
CA LEU A 61 5.18 9.16 6.35
C LEU A 61 5.24 10.37 7.28
N LEU A 62 6.43 10.97 7.44
CA LEU A 62 6.65 12.13 8.30
C LEU A 62 5.90 13.38 7.80
N SER A 63 5.79 13.54 6.49
CA SER A 63 5.00 14.63 5.88
C SER A 63 3.48 14.41 5.95
N GLY A 64 3.03 13.25 6.43
CA GLY A 64 1.61 12.89 6.49
C GLY A 64 0.96 12.65 5.13
N VAL A 65 1.74 12.46 4.05
CA VAL A 65 1.19 12.08 2.73
C VAL A 65 0.61 10.67 2.79
N ILE A 66 1.29 9.78 3.51
CA ILE A 66 0.90 8.40 3.69
C ILE A 66 0.84 8.05 5.18
N ALA A 67 -0.01 7.09 5.53
CA ALA A 67 -0.02 6.43 6.82
C ALA A 67 0.06 4.93 6.57
N THR A 68 0.91 4.21 7.29
CA THR A 68 1.03 2.76 7.13
C THR A 68 0.36 2.02 8.28
N ARG A 69 -0.31 0.91 7.98
CA ARG A 69 -0.89 0.01 8.98
C ARG A 69 -0.55 -1.44 8.65
N TYR A 70 -0.33 -2.22 9.70
CA TYR A 70 -0.22 -3.65 9.55
C TYR A 70 -1.57 -4.26 9.19
N THR A 71 -1.57 -5.18 8.24
CA THR A 71 -2.67 -6.12 8.00
C THR A 71 -2.11 -7.55 7.97
N SER A 72 -2.91 -8.55 8.33
CA SER A 72 -2.41 -9.93 8.28
C SER A 72 -2.24 -10.38 6.81
N THR A 73 -1.41 -11.39 6.57
CA THR A 73 -1.32 -12.02 5.24
C THR A 73 -2.67 -12.55 4.77
N THR A 74 -3.55 -12.93 5.71
CA THR A 74 -4.91 -13.38 5.40
C THR A 74 -5.86 -12.24 5.00
N GLU A 75 -5.50 -10.98 5.22
CA GLU A 75 -6.35 -9.83 4.90
C GLU A 75 -5.65 -8.85 3.93
N GLN A 76 -4.51 -9.22 3.35
CA GLN A 76 -3.81 -8.39 2.36
C GLN A 76 -4.51 -8.49 1.00
N LEU A 77 -5.42 -7.56 0.70
CA LEU A 77 -6.16 -7.52 -0.57
C LEU A 77 -5.23 -7.42 -1.79
N ALA A 78 -4.10 -6.73 -1.67
CA ALA A 78 -3.12 -6.60 -2.76
C ALA A 78 -2.54 -7.95 -3.24
N ASP A 79 -2.64 -9.01 -2.43
CA ASP A 79 -2.18 -10.34 -2.83
C ASP A 79 -2.95 -10.87 -4.05
N ILE A 80 -4.19 -10.44 -4.28
CA ILE A 80 -4.98 -10.85 -5.46
C ILE A 80 -4.35 -10.38 -6.77
N PHE A 81 -3.61 -9.26 -6.75
CA PHE A 81 -2.98 -8.65 -7.91
C PHE A 81 -1.51 -9.03 -8.08
N THR A 82 -0.90 -9.63 -7.06
CA THR A 82 0.56 -9.84 -7.00
C THR A 82 0.98 -11.29 -6.84
N LYS A 83 0.06 -12.20 -6.49
CA LYS A 83 0.36 -13.61 -6.22
C LYS A 83 -0.59 -14.53 -6.98
N ALA A 84 -0.08 -15.70 -7.36
CA ALA A 84 -0.91 -16.83 -7.74
C ALA A 84 -1.53 -17.44 -6.47
N LEU A 85 -2.82 -17.19 -6.23
CA LEU A 85 -3.54 -17.67 -5.05
C LEU A 85 -4.32 -18.94 -5.35
N ALA A 86 -4.43 -19.83 -4.36
CA ALA A 86 -5.35 -20.97 -4.42
C ALA A 86 -6.79 -20.47 -4.58
N HIS A 87 -7.63 -21.26 -5.25
CA HIS A 87 -9.00 -20.87 -5.62
C HIS A 87 -9.82 -20.32 -4.45
N CYS A 88 -9.88 -21.03 -3.32
CA CYS A 88 -10.63 -20.59 -2.13
C CYS A 88 -10.11 -19.25 -1.59
N ARG A 89 -8.79 -19.04 -1.65
CA ARG A 89 -8.14 -17.82 -1.17
C ARG A 89 -8.42 -16.63 -2.08
N PHE A 90 -8.37 -16.87 -3.40
CA PHE A 90 -8.74 -15.87 -4.40
C PHE A 90 -10.20 -15.43 -4.24
N GLN A 91 -11.13 -16.38 -4.12
CA GLN A 91 -12.56 -16.09 -3.90
C GLN A 91 -12.81 -15.29 -2.62
N TYR A 92 -12.12 -15.64 -1.52
CA TYR A 92 -12.21 -14.88 -0.28
C TYR A 92 -11.74 -13.43 -0.43
N LEU A 93 -10.60 -13.19 -1.08
CA LEU A 93 -10.13 -11.81 -1.29
C LEU A 93 -11.01 -11.06 -2.30
N LEU A 94 -11.54 -11.75 -3.31
CA LEU A 94 -12.45 -11.15 -4.29
C LEU A 94 -13.75 -10.68 -3.64
N SER A 95 -14.32 -11.47 -2.73
CA SER A 95 -15.55 -11.08 -2.01
C SER A 95 -15.36 -9.86 -1.10
N LYS A 96 -14.12 -9.60 -0.66
CA LYS A 96 -13.77 -8.40 0.12
C LYS A 96 -13.59 -7.13 -0.73
N LEU A 97 -13.41 -7.27 -2.05
CA LEU A 97 -13.31 -6.14 -2.98
C LEU A 97 -14.68 -5.60 -3.41
N ASP A 98 -15.77 -6.22 -2.95
CA ASP A 98 -17.15 -5.85 -3.30
C ASP A 98 -17.36 -5.74 -4.82
N VAL A 99 -16.80 -6.70 -5.56
CA VAL A 99 -16.90 -6.73 -7.02
C VAL A 99 -18.34 -7.08 -7.40
N LEU A 100 -19.06 -6.08 -7.90
CA LEU A 100 -20.42 -6.25 -8.43
C LEU A 100 -20.36 -7.00 -9.76
N ASN A 101 -21.09 -8.11 -9.85
CA ASN A 101 -21.33 -8.77 -11.13
C ASN A 101 -22.51 -8.07 -11.83
N LEU A 102 -22.21 -7.30 -12.88
CA LEU A 102 -23.23 -6.59 -13.66
C LEU A 102 -24.21 -7.54 -14.40
N HIS A 103 -23.93 -8.84 -14.42
CA HIS A 103 -24.73 -9.87 -15.08
C HIS A 103 -25.45 -10.81 -14.11
N THR A 104 -25.29 -10.67 -12.78
CA THR A 104 -26.15 -11.39 -11.84
C THR A 104 -27.53 -10.76 -11.81
N PRO A 105 -28.62 -11.51 -12.07
CA PRO A 105 -29.96 -10.97 -11.95
C PRO A 105 -30.22 -10.58 -10.50
N THR A 106 -30.60 -9.30 -10.29
CA THR A 106 -31.15 -8.78 -9.03
C THR A 106 -32.46 -9.45 -8.65
#